data_AF-A0A1S3K6I4-F1
#
_entry.id   AF-A0A1S3K6I4-F1
#
_cell.length_a   1.000
_cell.length_b   1.000
_cell.length_c   1.000
_cell.angle_alpha   90.00
_cell.angle_beta   90.00
_cell.angle_gamma   90.00
#
_symmetry.space_group_name_H-M   'P 1'
#
loop_
_entity.id
_entity.type
_entity.pdbx_description
1 polymer ?
#
loop_
_entity_poly.entity_id
_entity_poly.type
_entity_poly.pdbx_seq_one_letter_code
_entity_poly.pdbx_strand_id
1 'polypeptide(L)'
;MCATTCLSFSVESCPGFDFNAAQRACFFHTNTTICNDLVAKPSCTNYRRVPCGSGSGGTGQGFTQNVHIIGGVLQPLLRDLASCMAMCSQLSLESCGGFDYSSDQRACFFHTNRTICNNLVPKPNCVNFRRQSCSADTMTTMTTMPTTETPNTAVSMPTPPSFPNGWDSRSHKRIIQGYYLI
;
A
#
# COMPACT_ATOMS: atom_id res chain seq x y z
N MET A 1 -5.44 -4.30 11.67
CA MET A 1 -5.20 -5.70 12.10
C MET A 1 -5.80 -6.71 11.14
N CYS A 2 -7.07 -6.63 10.72
CA CYS A 2 -7.72 -7.67 9.90
C CYS A 2 -6.91 -8.15 8.70
N ALA A 3 -6.55 -7.23 7.79
CA ALA A 3 -5.81 -7.63 6.62
C ALA A 3 -4.39 -8.09 6.96
N THR A 4 -3.68 -7.40 7.85
CA THR A 4 -2.34 -7.83 8.30
C THR A 4 -2.36 -9.26 8.84
N THR A 5 -3.34 -9.60 9.67
CA THR A 5 -3.56 -10.95 10.19
C THR A 5 -3.96 -11.93 9.08
N CYS A 6 -4.88 -11.56 8.20
CA CYS A 6 -5.26 -12.43 7.08
C CYS A 6 -4.07 -12.75 6.16
N LEU A 7 -3.21 -11.75 5.95
CA LEU A 7 -2.02 -11.83 5.11
C LEU A 7 -0.85 -12.57 5.75
N SER A 8 -0.84 -12.74 7.07
CA SER A 8 0.12 -13.63 7.74
C SER A 8 -0.23 -15.12 7.56
N PHE A 9 -1.39 -15.43 6.96
CA PHE A 9 -1.82 -16.78 6.65
C PHE A 9 -1.87 -17.03 5.13
N SER A 10 -1.79 -18.31 4.74
CA SER A 10 -2.01 -18.71 3.35
C SER A 10 -3.40 -18.29 2.87
N VAL A 11 -3.58 -18.22 1.55
CA VAL A 11 -4.89 -17.86 0.98
C VAL A 11 -5.97 -18.88 1.34
N GLU A 12 -5.63 -20.15 1.54
CA GLU A 12 -6.59 -21.17 1.98
C GLU A 12 -6.97 -21.02 3.46
N SER A 13 -6.02 -20.56 4.29
CA SER A 13 -6.22 -20.38 5.73
C SER A 13 -6.88 -19.04 6.07
N CYS A 14 -6.75 -18.05 5.20
CA CYS A 14 -7.55 -16.83 5.23
C CYS A 14 -7.88 -16.38 3.81
N PRO A 15 -8.95 -16.88 3.19
CA PRO A 15 -9.42 -16.40 1.90
C PRO A 15 -10.10 -15.02 1.97
N GLY A 16 -10.39 -14.51 3.17
CA GLY A 16 -10.94 -13.19 3.38
C GLY A 16 -11.51 -13.00 4.78
N PHE A 17 -12.06 -11.81 5.01
CA PHE A 17 -12.61 -11.41 6.29
C PHE A 17 -13.71 -10.36 6.13
N ASP A 18 -14.62 -10.30 7.08
CA ASP A 18 -15.47 -9.13 7.30
C ASP A 18 -14.80 -8.18 8.28
N PHE A 19 -14.73 -6.90 7.94
CA PHE A 19 -14.37 -5.85 8.88
C PHE A 19 -15.62 -5.12 9.35
N ASN A 20 -15.88 -5.16 10.64
CA ASN A 20 -16.90 -4.36 11.28
C ASN A 20 -16.28 -3.06 11.79
N ALA A 21 -16.57 -1.94 11.14
CA ALA A 21 -16.03 -0.63 11.47
C ALA A 21 -16.58 -0.07 12.79
N ALA A 22 -17.81 -0.41 13.18
CA ALA A 22 -18.40 0.03 14.45
C ALA A 22 -17.72 -0.63 15.65
N GLN A 23 -17.38 -1.92 15.53
CA GLN A 23 -16.70 -2.68 16.59
C GLN A 23 -15.18 -2.68 16.45
N ARG A 24 -14.65 -2.21 15.32
CA ARG A 24 -13.24 -2.36 14.90
C ARG A 24 -12.76 -3.83 14.98
N ALA A 25 -13.65 -4.76 14.64
CA ALA A 25 -13.43 -6.19 14.75
C ALA A 25 -13.34 -6.86 13.38
N CYS A 26 -12.65 -7.99 13.33
CA CYS A 26 -12.43 -8.78 12.12
C CYS A 26 -13.07 -10.16 12.30
N PHE A 27 -13.80 -10.63 11.30
CA PHE A 27 -14.35 -11.98 11.26
C PHE A 27 -13.75 -12.70 10.07
N PHE A 28 -12.92 -13.70 10.32
CA PHE A 28 -12.22 -14.42 9.26
C PHE A 28 -13.09 -15.54 8.71
N HIS A 29 -13.01 -15.74 7.39
CA HIS A 29 -13.74 -16.80 6.71
C HIS A 29 -12.83 -17.93 6.27
N THR A 30 -13.44 -19.08 6.06
CA THR A 30 -12.87 -20.25 5.37
C THR A 30 -13.22 -20.23 3.89
N ASN A 31 -12.62 -21.12 3.09
CA ASN A 31 -12.98 -21.29 1.67
C ASN A 31 -14.46 -21.65 1.48
N THR A 32 -15.10 -22.24 2.49
CA THR A 32 -16.52 -22.61 2.45
C THR A 32 -17.46 -21.45 2.76
N THR A 33 -17.01 -20.42 3.50
CA THR A 33 -17.90 -19.35 3.98
C THR A 33 -17.67 -18.00 3.31
N ILE A 34 -16.48 -17.77 2.74
CA ILE A 34 -16.11 -16.49 2.12
C ILE A 34 -16.97 -16.13 0.89
N CYS A 35 -17.50 -17.14 0.20
CA CYS A 35 -18.30 -17.00 -1.02
C CYS A 35 -19.81 -17.23 -0.80
N ASN A 36 -20.26 -17.28 0.45
CA ASN A 36 -21.69 -17.27 0.76
C ASN A 36 -22.31 -15.92 0.40
N ASP A 37 -23.64 -15.91 0.29
CA ASP A 37 -24.41 -14.71 0.06
C ASP A 37 -24.13 -13.66 1.14
N LEU A 38 -23.78 -12.45 0.70
CA LEU A 38 -23.52 -11.34 1.62
C LEU A 38 -24.82 -10.85 2.26
N VAL A 39 -24.84 -10.89 3.59
CA VAL A 39 -25.91 -10.26 4.37
C VAL A 39 -25.56 -8.80 4.58
N ALA A 40 -26.44 -7.90 4.14
CA ALA A 40 -26.28 -6.47 4.35
C ALA A 40 -26.25 -6.15 5.85
N LYS A 41 -25.09 -5.68 6.33
CA LYS A 41 -24.90 -5.21 7.70
C LYS A 41 -24.26 -3.82 7.66
N PRO A 42 -24.94 -2.77 8.16
CA PRO A 42 -24.34 -1.45 8.26
C PRO A 42 -23.01 -1.52 9.03
N SER A 43 -21.98 -0.83 8.53
CA SER A 43 -20.62 -0.83 9.07
C SER A 43 -19.78 -2.09 8.83
N CYS A 44 -20.30 -3.13 8.17
CA CYS A 44 -19.51 -4.30 7.80
C CYS A 44 -19.09 -4.24 6.33
N THR A 45 -17.81 -4.51 6.04
CA THR A 45 -17.31 -4.68 4.68
C THR A 45 -16.62 -6.04 4.56
N ASN A 46 -17.08 -6.85 3.61
CA ASN A 46 -16.46 -8.13 3.27
C ASN A 46 -15.30 -7.90 2.29
N TYR A 47 -14.09 -8.33 2.67
CA TYR A 47 -12.89 -8.29 1.85
C TYR A 47 -12.43 -9.72 1.53
N ARG A 48 -12.29 -10.02 0.23
CA ARG A 48 -11.93 -11.33 -0.33
C ARG A 48 -10.54 -11.26 -0.96
N ARG A 49 -9.78 -12.33 -0.81
CA ARG A 49 -8.51 -12.62 -1.52
C ARG A 49 -8.71 -13.58 -2.69
N VAL A 50 -9.86 -14.23 -2.75
CA VAL A 50 -10.21 -15.19 -3.79
C VAL A 50 -11.42 -14.70 -4.57
N PRO A 51 -11.44 -14.87 -5.90
CA PRO A 51 -12.65 -14.62 -6.66
C PRO A 51 -13.69 -15.68 -6.28
N CYS A 52 -14.91 -15.22 -6.00
CA CYS A 52 -16.06 -16.12 -5.91
C CYS A 52 -16.64 -16.30 -7.32
N GLY A 53 -17.02 -17.52 -7.67
CA GLY A 53 -17.59 -17.82 -8.99
C GLY A 53 -18.84 -17.01 -9.29
N SER A 54 -19.19 -16.92 -10.58
CA SER A 54 -20.43 -16.31 -11.04
C SER A 54 -21.63 -17.01 -10.38
N GLY A 55 -22.35 -16.32 -9.49
CA GLY A 55 -23.51 -16.87 -8.76
C GLY A 55 -23.39 -16.84 -7.23
N SER A 56 -22.22 -16.53 -6.67
CA SER A 56 -22.09 -16.24 -5.23
C SER A 56 -22.70 -14.87 -4.92
N GLY A 57 -23.69 -14.80 -4.02
CA GLY A 57 -24.41 -13.57 -3.70
C GLY A 57 -23.50 -12.48 -3.18
N GLY A 58 -23.37 -11.42 -3.97
CA GLY A 58 -22.61 -10.23 -3.64
C GLY A 58 -21.19 -10.23 -4.19
N THR A 59 -20.82 -9.12 -4.82
CA THR A 59 -19.43 -8.82 -5.16
C THR A 59 -18.70 -8.44 -3.88
N GLY A 60 -18.08 -9.42 -3.21
CA GLY A 60 -17.16 -9.14 -2.12
C GLY A 60 -16.01 -8.26 -2.62
N GLN A 61 -15.45 -7.47 -1.72
CA GLN A 61 -14.50 -6.45 -2.08
C GLN A 61 -13.08 -7.00 -2.15
N GLY A 62 -12.25 -6.51 -3.06
CA GLY A 62 -10.89 -7.03 -3.26
C GLY A 62 -9.84 -6.33 -2.40
N PHE A 63 -8.76 -7.02 -2.09
CA PHE A 63 -7.53 -6.36 -1.67
C PHE A 63 -6.29 -7.07 -2.21
N THR A 64 -5.28 -6.29 -2.56
CA THR A 64 -4.06 -6.76 -3.23
C THR A 64 -2.83 -6.21 -2.53
N GLN A 65 -1.87 -7.08 -2.20
CA GLN A 65 -0.61 -6.69 -1.58
C GLN A 65 0.45 -6.26 -2.58
N ASN A 66 1.44 -5.53 -2.08
CA ASN A 66 2.62 -5.08 -2.79
C ASN A 66 2.27 -4.23 -4.03
N VAL A 67 1.16 -3.52 -3.95
CA VAL A 67 0.65 -2.64 -5.00
C VAL A 67 0.04 -1.38 -4.40
N HIS A 68 -0.11 -0.38 -5.24
CA HIS A 68 -0.94 0.79 -5.00
C HIS A 68 -1.60 1.21 -6.32
N ILE A 69 -2.42 2.25 -6.28
CA ILE A 69 -2.98 2.90 -7.46
C ILE A 69 -2.53 4.36 -7.50
N ILE A 70 -2.10 4.83 -8.67
CA ILE A 70 -1.73 6.25 -8.83
C ILE A 70 -2.99 7.11 -8.79
N GLY A 71 -2.90 8.26 -8.10
CA GLY A 71 -3.98 9.25 -8.02
C GLY A 71 -4.82 9.21 -6.74
N GLY A 72 -4.33 8.54 -5.69
CA GLY A 72 -4.94 8.56 -4.37
C GLY A 72 -4.67 9.88 -3.61
N VAL A 73 -5.62 10.30 -2.78
CA VAL A 73 -5.52 11.51 -1.95
C VAL A 73 -5.10 11.15 -0.53
N LEU A 74 -3.95 11.67 -0.10
CA LEU A 74 -3.42 11.46 1.26
C LEU A 74 -4.43 11.90 2.32
N GLN A 75 -4.67 11.03 3.30
CA GLN A 75 -5.46 11.33 4.50
C GLN A 75 -4.50 11.64 5.66
N PRO A 76 -4.23 12.92 5.98
CA PRO A 76 -3.10 13.32 6.82
C PRO A 76 -3.19 12.85 8.28
N LEU A 77 -4.39 12.53 8.75
CA LEU A 77 -4.65 12.09 10.13
C LEU A 77 -4.76 10.56 10.27
N LEU A 78 -4.76 9.81 9.16
CA LEU A 78 -4.90 8.35 9.19
C LEU A 78 -3.54 7.70 9.05
N ARG A 79 -3.02 7.16 10.15
CA ARG A 79 -1.64 6.65 10.25
C ARG A 79 -1.54 5.13 10.37
N ASP A 80 -2.66 4.45 10.49
CA ASP A 80 -2.71 3.00 10.61
C ASP A 80 -3.82 2.42 9.73
N LEU A 81 -3.63 1.16 9.36
CA LEU A 81 -4.52 0.46 8.45
C LEU A 81 -5.95 0.31 9.01
N ALA A 82 -6.11 0.17 10.33
CA ALA A 82 -7.44 0.04 10.91
C ALA A 82 -8.23 1.35 10.80
N SER A 83 -7.57 2.48 11.02
CA SER A 83 -8.14 3.82 10.82
C SER A 83 -8.48 4.08 9.34
N CYS A 84 -7.64 3.64 8.40
CA CYS A 84 -7.95 3.68 6.97
C CYS A 84 -9.26 2.95 6.64
N MET A 85 -9.35 1.67 7.03
CA MET A 85 -10.52 0.83 6.78
C MET A 85 -11.77 1.44 7.44
N ALA A 86 -11.67 1.85 8.70
CA ALA A 86 -12.78 2.40 9.46
C ALA A 86 -13.32 3.70 8.84
N MET A 87 -12.44 4.64 8.50
CA MET A 87 -12.87 5.90 7.90
C MET A 87 -13.41 5.72 6.49
N CYS A 88 -12.72 4.96 5.63
CA CYS A 88 -13.19 4.72 4.28
C CYS A 88 -14.56 4.05 4.27
N SER A 89 -14.80 3.08 5.15
CA SER A 89 -16.08 2.36 5.24
C SER A 89 -17.28 3.24 5.61
N GLN A 90 -17.05 4.37 6.31
CA GLN A 90 -18.08 5.33 6.71
C GLN A 90 -18.41 6.33 5.60
N LEU A 91 -17.58 6.41 4.56
CA LEU A 91 -17.79 7.31 3.43
C LEU A 91 -18.54 6.61 2.29
N SER A 92 -19.23 7.41 1.48
CA SER A 92 -19.82 6.94 0.22
C SER A 92 -18.74 6.43 -0.74
N LEU A 93 -19.12 5.62 -1.74
CA LEU A 93 -18.18 5.15 -2.76
C LEU A 93 -17.60 6.29 -3.61
N GLU A 94 -18.34 7.39 -3.77
CA GLU A 94 -17.84 8.61 -4.44
C GLU A 94 -16.67 9.23 -3.69
N SER A 95 -16.72 9.23 -2.35
CA SER A 95 -15.67 9.80 -1.50
C SER A 95 -14.57 8.79 -1.16
N CYS A 96 -14.91 7.50 -1.09
CA CYS A 96 -13.95 6.42 -0.86
C CYS A 96 -14.40 5.13 -1.55
N GLY A 97 -14.09 5.00 -2.84
CA GLY A 97 -14.23 3.75 -3.58
C GLY A 97 -13.23 2.69 -3.13
N GLY A 98 -12.18 3.10 -2.41
CA GLY A 98 -11.17 2.27 -1.78
C GLY A 98 -9.97 3.10 -1.34
N PHE A 99 -8.89 2.45 -0.91
CA PHE A 99 -7.70 3.14 -0.45
C PHE A 99 -6.43 2.31 -0.61
N ASP A 100 -5.29 3.00 -0.71
CA ASP A 100 -3.97 2.41 -0.50
C ASP A 100 -3.48 2.70 0.91
N TYR A 101 -2.87 1.69 1.54
CA TYR A 101 -2.15 1.88 2.79
C TYR A 101 -0.68 1.48 2.62
N SER A 102 0.22 2.42 2.92
CA SER A 102 1.66 2.17 2.97
C SER A 102 2.10 1.98 4.42
N SER A 103 2.62 0.79 4.76
CA SER A 103 3.15 0.53 6.09
C SER A 103 4.46 1.26 6.38
N ASP A 104 5.27 1.49 5.34
CA ASP A 104 6.55 2.20 5.46
C ASP A 104 6.33 3.68 5.81
N GLN A 105 5.37 4.30 5.13
CA GLN A 105 5.06 5.72 5.32
C GLN A 105 4.03 5.96 6.41
N ARG A 106 3.40 4.89 6.93
CA ARG A 106 2.23 4.98 7.84
C ARG A 106 1.21 5.98 7.31
N ALA A 107 0.80 5.76 6.05
CA ALA A 107 0.03 6.71 5.28
C ALA A 107 -1.10 6.03 4.52
N CYS A 108 -2.23 6.73 4.45
CA CYS A 108 -3.45 6.31 3.80
C CYS A 108 -3.76 7.19 2.61
N PHE A 109 -4.09 6.61 1.46
CA PHE A 109 -4.45 7.36 0.26
C PHE A 109 -5.82 6.90 -0.22
N PHE A 110 -6.81 7.78 -0.17
CA PHE A 110 -8.17 7.45 -0.58
C PHE A 110 -8.36 7.64 -2.08
N HIS A 111 -9.08 6.70 -2.67
CA HIS A 111 -9.50 6.72 -4.06
C HIS A 111 -11.01 6.85 -4.11
N THR A 112 -11.51 7.60 -5.09
CA THR A 112 -12.94 7.64 -5.40
C THR A 112 -13.34 6.39 -6.19
N ASN A 113 -14.62 6.18 -6.42
CA ASN A 113 -15.11 5.16 -7.35
C ASN A 113 -14.57 5.33 -8.79
N ARG A 114 -14.06 6.52 -9.16
CA ARG A 114 -13.47 6.77 -10.48
C ARG A 114 -12.02 6.31 -10.56
N THR A 115 -11.26 6.40 -9.48
CA THR A 115 -9.81 6.14 -9.50
C THR A 115 -9.45 4.78 -8.93
N ILE A 116 -10.27 4.16 -8.09
CA ILE A 116 -9.95 2.88 -7.44
C ILE A 116 -9.84 1.69 -8.41
N CYS A 117 -10.39 1.82 -9.62
CA CYS A 117 -10.30 0.80 -10.66
C CYS A 117 -9.19 1.06 -11.69
N ASN A 118 -8.33 2.05 -11.47
CA ASN A 118 -7.13 2.22 -12.29
C ASN A 118 -6.16 1.04 -12.09
N ASN A 119 -5.19 0.94 -13.00
CA ASN A 119 -4.19 -0.13 -12.97
C ASN A 119 -3.43 -0.15 -11.64
N LEU A 120 -3.22 -1.36 -11.13
CA LEU A 120 -2.35 -1.60 -9.99
C LEU A 120 -0.89 -1.38 -10.41
N VAL A 121 -0.17 -0.65 -9.57
CA VAL A 121 1.26 -0.37 -9.72
C VAL A 121 2.02 -1.07 -8.59
N PRO A 122 3.01 -1.91 -8.91
CA PRO A 122 3.83 -2.57 -7.91
C PRO A 122 4.48 -1.57 -6.95
N LYS A 123 4.31 -1.80 -5.64
CA LYS A 123 4.98 -1.06 -4.57
C LYS A 123 5.05 -1.94 -3.32
N PRO A 124 6.25 -2.41 -2.94
CA PRO A 124 6.44 -3.15 -1.71
C PRO A 124 5.83 -2.41 -0.51
N ASN A 125 5.38 -3.17 0.49
CA ASN A 125 4.84 -2.64 1.75
C ASN A 125 3.61 -1.73 1.59
N CYS A 126 2.95 -1.80 0.43
CA CYS A 126 1.65 -1.17 0.19
C CYS A 126 0.59 -2.24 -0.06
N VAL A 127 -0.63 -1.95 0.35
CA VAL A 127 -1.80 -2.78 0.09
C VAL A 127 -2.94 -1.89 -0.40
N ASN A 128 -3.53 -2.30 -1.51
CA ASN A 128 -4.72 -1.67 -2.08
C ASN A 128 -5.96 -2.40 -1.56
N PHE A 129 -6.95 -1.66 -1.07
CA PHE A 129 -8.28 -2.16 -0.73
C PHE A 129 -9.31 -1.49 -1.61
N ARG A 130 -10.12 -2.29 -2.29
CA ARG A 130 -11.23 -1.80 -3.09
C ARG A 130 -12.51 -1.96 -2.29
N ARG A 131 -13.52 -1.12 -2.55
CA ARG A 131 -14.90 -1.24 -2.04
C ARG A 131 -15.93 -1.33 -3.16
N GLN A 132 -15.45 -1.55 -4.39
CA GLN A 132 -16.28 -1.93 -5.52
C GLN A 132 -15.55 -2.95 -6.39
N SER A 133 -16.32 -3.64 -7.23
CA SER A 133 -15.75 -4.47 -8.29
C SER A 133 -15.15 -3.60 -9.38
N CYS A 134 -13.99 -4.02 -9.86
CA CYS A 134 -13.35 -3.47 -11.04
C CYS A 134 -13.28 -4.58 -12.09
N SER A 135 -13.41 -4.21 -13.37
CA SER A 135 -13.09 -5.13 -14.47
C SER A 135 -11.64 -5.62 -14.32
N ALA A 136 -11.36 -6.84 -14.78
CA ALA A 136 -10.14 -7.59 -14.48
C ALA A 136 -8.86 -6.72 -14.44
N ASP A 137 -8.11 -6.87 -13.35
CA ASP A 137 -6.92 -6.09 -13.06
C ASP A 137 -5.83 -6.29 -14.11
N THR A 138 -5.60 -5.25 -14.93
CA THR A 138 -4.39 -5.19 -15.73
C THR A 138 -3.29 -4.63 -14.82
N MET A 139 -2.46 -5.52 -14.27
CA MET A 139 -1.23 -5.13 -13.60
C MET A 139 -0.35 -4.40 -14.63
N THR A 140 -0.01 -3.13 -14.38
CA THR A 140 1.05 -2.51 -15.17
C THR A 140 2.35 -3.12 -14.66
N THR A 141 2.87 -4.12 -15.37
CA THR A 141 4.23 -4.61 -15.15
C THR A 141 5.17 -3.43 -15.19
N MET A 142 6.11 -3.34 -14.25
CA MET A 142 7.19 -2.38 -14.35
C MET A 142 7.93 -2.67 -15.66
N THR A 143 7.77 -1.82 -16.66
CA THR A 143 8.81 -1.63 -17.66
C THR A 143 10.02 -1.22 -16.83
N THR A 144 10.98 -2.14 -16.69
CA THR A 144 12.33 -1.80 -16.25
C THR A 144 12.73 -0.58 -17.08
N MET A 145 12.82 0.57 -16.42
CA MET A 145 13.42 1.74 -17.04
C MET A 145 14.79 1.26 -17.53
N PRO A 146 15.13 1.36 -18.83
CA PRO A 146 16.44 0.96 -19.27
C PRO A 146 17.43 1.78 -18.46
N THR A 147 18.26 1.09 -17.68
CA THR A 147 19.45 1.68 -17.11
C THR A 147 20.27 2.11 -18.32
N THR A 148 20.15 3.38 -18.70
CA THR A 148 21.12 3.99 -19.61
C THR A 148 22.43 3.91 -18.86
N GLU A 149 23.26 2.94 -19.23
CA GLU A 149 24.66 2.93 -18.88
C GLU A 149 25.26 4.22 -19.43
N THR A 150 25.38 5.23 -18.58
CA THR A 150 26.22 6.39 -18.88
C THR A 150 27.63 5.83 -19.11
N PRO A 151 28.25 6.02 -20.28
CA PRO A 151 29.63 5.63 -20.47
C PRO A 151 30.46 6.38 -19.44
N ASN A 152 31.09 5.64 -18.52
CA ASN A 152 32.12 6.18 -17.65
C ASN A 152 33.29 6.63 -18.53
N THR A 153 33.18 7.84 -19.07
CA THR A 153 34.32 8.54 -19.64
C THR A 153 35.14 8.99 -18.45
N ALA A 154 36.20 8.23 -18.14
CA ALA A 154 37.18 8.60 -17.15
C ALA A 154 37.81 9.94 -17.57
N VAL A 155 37.32 11.04 -17.01
CA VAL A 155 38.05 12.30 -17.04
C VAL A 155 39.15 12.16 -15.99
N SER A 156 40.39 11.99 -16.45
CA SER A 156 41.57 12.04 -15.58
C SER A 156 41.56 13.37 -14.83
N MET A 157 41.26 13.33 -13.53
CA MET A 157 41.56 14.44 -12.65
C MET A 157 43.08 14.54 -12.47
N PRO A 158 43.66 15.75 -12.57
CA PRO A 158 45.06 15.95 -12.23
C PRO A 158 45.26 15.70 -10.73
N THR A 159 46.38 15.05 -10.42
CA THR A 159 46.81 14.70 -9.07
C THR A 159 46.86 15.93 -8.16
N PRO A 160 46.23 15.92 -6.97
CA PRO A 160 46.42 16.98 -5.99
C PRO A 160 47.88 17.03 -5.51
N PRO A 161 48.47 18.22 -5.28
CA PRO A 161 49.80 18.31 -4.71
C PRO A 161 49.83 17.75 -3.29
N SER A 162 50.88 16.98 -2.99
CA SER A 162 51.14 16.38 -1.68
C SER A 162 51.39 17.45 -0.62
N PHE A 163 50.62 17.43 0.47
CA PHE A 163 50.91 18.20 1.67
C PHE A 163 52.04 17.54 2.48
N PRO A 164 53.05 18.30 2.95
CA PRO A 164 54.09 17.76 3.81
C PRO A 164 53.57 17.41 5.20
N ASN A 165 54.14 16.35 5.74
CA ASN A 165 53.74 15.60 6.93
C ASN A 165 53.60 16.45 8.20
N GLY A 166 52.53 16.19 8.95
CA GLY A 166 52.49 16.43 10.39
C GLY A 166 51.13 16.91 10.89
N TRP A 167 50.25 15.99 11.28
CA TRP A 167 49.49 16.13 12.53
C TRP A 167 48.75 14.86 12.95
N ASP A 168 48.81 14.67 14.27
CA ASP A 168 48.53 13.48 15.07
C ASP A 168 47.03 13.17 15.18
N SER A 169 46.72 11.88 15.00
CA SER A 169 45.47 11.21 15.29
C SER A 169 45.11 11.26 16.78
N ARG A 170 44.46 12.35 17.23
CA ARG A 170 43.57 12.35 18.41
C ARG A 170 42.91 13.72 18.61
N SER A 171 41.70 13.91 18.11
CA SER A 171 40.64 14.66 18.79
C SER A 171 39.31 14.68 18.02
N HIS A 172 38.33 14.04 18.63
CA HIS A 172 36.98 14.54 18.89
C HIS A 172 36.04 15.01 17.76
N LYS A 173 34.84 14.44 17.89
CA LYS A 173 33.53 15.10 17.87
C LYS A 173 32.85 15.34 16.51
N ARG A 174 31.65 14.76 16.46
CA ARG A 174 30.48 15.21 15.69
C ARG A 174 30.48 16.73 15.52
N ILE A 175 30.33 17.15 14.27
CA ILE A 175 29.74 18.44 13.93
C ILE A 175 28.45 18.16 13.18
N ILE A 176 27.34 18.47 13.85
CA ILE A 176 26.06 18.79 13.22
C ILE A 176 26.19 20.24 12.78
N GLN A 177 26.13 20.51 11.48
CA GLN A 177 25.91 21.80 10.81
C GLN A 177 25.33 21.42 9.43
N GLY A 178 24.11 21.73 9.00
CA GLY A 178 23.25 22.87 9.32
C GLY A 178 23.82 24.12 8.67
N TYR A 179 23.35 24.50 7.48
CA TYR A 179 23.29 25.82 6.79
C TYR A 179 22.96 25.54 5.30
N TYR A 180 22.27 26.34 4.47
CA TYR A 180 21.17 27.33 4.52
C TYR A 180 21.06 27.89 3.06
N LEU A 181 19.89 28.38 2.66
CA LEU A 181 19.58 29.41 1.64
C LEU A 181 19.90 29.14 0.16
N ILE A 182 18.86 29.11 -0.67
CA ILE A 182 18.29 30.34 -1.28
C ILE A 182 16.77 30.26 -1.16
#